data_AF-A0A7R9QLG6-F1
#
_entry.id   AF-A0A7R9QLG6-F1
#
_cell.length_a   1.000
_cell.length_b   1.000
_cell.length_c   1.000
_cell.angle_alpha   90.00
_cell.angle_beta   90.00
_cell.angle_gamma   90.00
#
_symmetry.space_group_name_H-M   'P 1'
#
loop_
_entity.id
_entity.type
_entity.pdbx_description
1 polymer ?
#
loop_
_entity_poly.entity_id
_entity_poly.type
_entity_poly.pdbx_seq_one_letter_code
_entity_poly.pdbx_strand_id
1 'polypeptide(L)'
;VAKHNPDVYIIDDFFGSPTLIHSNKPWVLLCSGNPLFYIDDERTPPPASGYPSNGDRKQWEEFLELKNESFKSHAIKYNAWMKEDGFPVTTNNKAMPDSPYLNIYGYPEELDYTDLRPLPEKWLSVDAFMRRGEKQEFKIPDKFNDRDIEKSKLIYLSLGSMGSVNVDLMKRLVSILSKSQHKIIVSKGVLGNTYEL
;
A
#
# COMPACT_ATOMS: atom_id res chain seq x y z
N VAL A 1 -15.61 -8.41 -19.53
CA VAL A 1 -15.98 -9.73 -18.95
C VAL A 1 -16.42 -10.73 -20.02
N ALA A 2 -17.55 -10.49 -20.71
CA ALA A 2 -18.13 -11.46 -21.65
C ALA A 2 -17.19 -11.93 -22.78
N LYS A 3 -16.32 -11.04 -23.31
CA LYS A 3 -15.40 -11.38 -24.40
C LYS A 3 -14.37 -12.46 -24.06
N HIS A 4 -13.86 -12.47 -22.83
CA HIS A 4 -12.76 -13.35 -22.42
C HIS A 4 -13.20 -14.47 -21.48
N ASN A 5 -14.36 -14.34 -20.81
CA ASN A 5 -14.98 -15.34 -19.95
C ASN A 5 -13.98 -16.15 -19.07
N PRO A 6 -13.11 -15.48 -18.28
CA PRO A 6 -12.18 -16.17 -17.41
C PRO A 6 -12.92 -16.99 -16.35
N ASP A 7 -12.24 -18.00 -15.82
CA ASP A 7 -12.76 -18.85 -14.75
C ASP A 7 -12.70 -18.16 -13.38
N VAL A 8 -11.75 -17.23 -13.20
CA VAL A 8 -11.56 -16.46 -11.96
C VAL A 8 -11.05 -15.05 -12.28
N TYR A 9 -11.44 -14.08 -11.45
CA TYR A 9 -10.88 -12.72 -11.45
C TYR A 9 -9.92 -12.53 -10.27
N ILE A 10 -8.87 -11.75 -10.46
CA ILE A 10 -8.05 -11.23 -9.36
C ILE A 10 -8.10 -9.71 -9.47
N ILE A 11 -8.42 -9.03 -8.37
CA ILE A 11 -8.51 -7.57 -8.31
C ILE A 11 -7.67 -7.04 -7.16
N ASP A 12 -6.83 -6.05 -7.44
CA ASP A 12 -6.10 -5.27 -6.45
C ASP A 12 -6.56 -3.82 -6.57
N ASP A 13 -7.60 -3.49 -5.80
CA ASP A 13 -8.21 -2.16 -5.79
C ASP A 13 -8.81 -1.88 -4.40
N PHE A 14 -8.79 -0.61 -4.00
CA PHE A 14 -9.47 -0.14 -2.79
C PHE A 14 -10.96 0.08 -3.01
N PHE A 15 -11.41 0.19 -4.27
CA PHE A 15 -12.81 0.39 -4.64
C PHE A 15 -13.42 -0.87 -5.23
N GLY A 16 -14.63 -1.19 -4.78
CA GLY A 16 -15.44 -2.24 -5.35
C GLY A 16 -15.85 -1.96 -6.80
N SER A 17 -16.01 -3.02 -7.58
CA SER A 17 -16.52 -2.96 -8.95
C SER A 17 -17.77 -3.84 -9.10
N PRO A 18 -18.94 -3.30 -9.49
CA PRO A 18 -20.15 -4.12 -9.70
C PRO A 18 -19.99 -5.21 -10.75
N THR A 19 -19.04 -5.01 -11.67
CA THR A 19 -18.69 -6.00 -12.70
C THR A 19 -18.26 -7.34 -12.12
N LEU A 20 -17.63 -7.36 -10.93
CA LEU A 20 -17.25 -8.61 -10.26
C LEU A 20 -18.47 -9.47 -9.92
N ILE A 21 -19.53 -8.82 -9.44
CA ILE A 21 -20.77 -9.49 -9.05
C ILE A 21 -21.56 -9.91 -10.28
N HIS A 22 -21.71 -9.00 -11.24
CA HIS A 22 -22.40 -9.28 -12.49
C HIS A 22 -21.74 -10.38 -13.33
N SER A 23 -20.45 -10.66 -13.10
CA SER A 23 -19.76 -11.73 -13.79
C SER A 23 -20.25 -13.14 -13.41
N ASN A 24 -20.84 -13.31 -12.21
CA ASN A 24 -21.14 -14.62 -11.61
C ASN A 24 -19.95 -15.60 -11.61
N LYS A 25 -18.72 -15.07 -11.61
CA LYS A 25 -17.49 -15.86 -11.49
C LYS A 25 -16.87 -15.70 -10.09
N PRO A 26 -16.11 -16.70 -9.63
CA PRO A 26 -15.20 -16.52 -8.52
C PRO A 26 -14.27 -15.34 -8.74
N TRP A 27 -13.95 -14.62 -7.67
CA TRP A 27 -12.98 -13.53 -7.70
C TRP A 27 -12.12 -13.56 -6.44
N VAL A 28 -10.90 -13.07 -6.55
CA VAL A 28 -9.92 -12.99 -5.47
C VAL A 28 -9.61 -11.53 -5.23
N LEU A 29 -9.76 -11.08 -3.98
CA LEU A 29 -9.22 -9.80 -3.57
C LEU A 29 -7.73 -9.97 -3.30
N LEU A 30 -6.89 -9.28 -4.07
CA LEU A 30 -5.46 -9.15 -3.83
C LEU A 30 -5.23 -7.79 -3.15
N CYS A 31 -4.44 -7.80 -2.08
CA CYS A 31 -4.15 -6.63 -1.28
C CYS A 31 -2.63 -6.42 -1.26
N SER A 32 -2.16 -5.39 -1.96
CA SER A 32 -0.73 -5.04 -1.98
C SER A 32 -0.34 -4.00 -0.92
N GLY A 33 -1.31 -3.31 -0.33
CA GLY A 33 -1.10 -2.34 0.75
C GLY A 33 -0.92 -2.98 2.13
N ASN A 34 -0.74 -2.14 3.14
CA ASN A 34 -0.70 -2.60 4.53
C ASN A 34 -2.04 -3.28 4.92
N PRO A 35 -2.01 -4.43 5.64
CA PRO A 35 -3.19 -5.24 5.93
C PRO A 35 -4.28 -4.54 6.77
N LEU A 36 -3.93 -3.47 7.50
CA LEU A 36 -4.90 -2.69 8.28
C LEU A 36 -5.97 -2.04 7.40
N PHE A 37 -5.68 -1.76 6.13
CA PHE A 37 -6.68 -1.19 5.21
C PHE A 37 -7.77 -2.18 4.80
N TYR A 38 -7.55 -3.47 5.00
CA TYR A 38 -8.42 -4.51 4.45
C TYR A 38 -9.07 -5.37 5.53
N ILE A 39 -8.38 -5.63 6.63
CA ILE A 39 -8.93 -6.43 7.73
C ILE A 39 -9.09 -5.54 8.95
N ASP A 40 -10.34 -5.16 9.21
CA ASP A 40 -10.72 -4.38 10.38
C ASP A 40 -10.65 -5.26 11.64
N ASP A 41 -9.88 -4.82 12.64
CA ASP A 41 -9.88 -5.44 13.96
C ASP A 41 -9.55 -4.40 15.03
N GLU A 42 -10.39 -4.28 16.06
CA GLU A 42 -10.24 -3.31 17.14
C GLU A 42 -8.92 -3.47 17.91
N ARG A 43 -8.28 -4.64 17.88
CA ARG A 43 -6.98 -4.88 18.54
C ARG A 43 -5.82 -4.22 17.80
N THR A 44 -6.02 -3.78 16.56
CA THR A 44 -5.01 -3.16 15.71
C THR A 44 -5.21 -1.64 15.52
N PRO A 45 -4.16 -0.87 15.21
CA PRO A 45 -4.27 0.57 14.97
C PRO A 45 -5.24 0.91 13.84
N PRO A 46 -5.94 2.06 13.90
CA PRO A 46 -6.78 2.50 12.80
C PRO A 46 -6.00 2.64 11.49
N PRO A 47 -6.52 2.13 10.35
CA PRO A 47 -5.85 2.28 9.07
C PRO A 47 -5.67 3.74 8.67
N ALA A 48 -4.49 4.04 8.11
CA ALA A 48 -3.99 5.36 7.74
C ALA A 48 -3.60 6.30 8.90
N SER A 49 -3.68 5.88 10.17
CA SER A 49 -3.35 6.75 11.31
C SER A 49 -1.85 6.94 11.53
N GLY A 50 -1.04 5.93 11.22
CA GLY A 50 0.38 5.90 11.58
C GLY A 50 0.64 5.67 13.07
N TYR A 51 -0.39 5.31 13.86
CA TYR A 51 -0.19 4.99 15.27
C TYR A 51 0.51 3.64 15.50
N PRO A 52 1.30 3.51 16.59
CA PRO A 52 1.94 2.25 16.94
C PRO A 52 0.91 1.24 17.47
N SER A 53 1.17 -0.07 17.29
CA SER A 53 0.30 -1.16 17.75
C SER A 53 0.08 -1.25 19.26
N ASN A 54 1.04 -0.74 20.04
CA ASN A 54 0.98 -0.60 21.50
C ASN A 54 0.66 0.84 21.94
N GLY A 55 0.08 1.65 21.04
CA GLY A 55 -0.25 3.05 21.28
C GLY A 55 -1.46 3.27 22.19
N ASP A 56 -1.71 4.53 22.51
CA ASP A 56 -2.86 4.96 23.31
C ASP A 56 -4.18 4.75 22.54
N ARG A 57 -5.05 3.91 23.10
CA ARG A 57 -6.36 3.58 22.53
C ARG A 57 -7.28 4.80 22.40
N LYS A 58 -7.13 5.81 23.26
CA LYS A 58 -7.92 7.04 23.16
C LYS A 58 -7.60 7.83 21.90
N GLN A 59 -6.34 7.83 21.48
CA GLN A 59 -5.93 8.47 20.22
C GLN A 59 -6.49 7.72 19.01
N TRP A 60 -6.61 6.39 19.12
CA TRP A 60 -7.21 5.57 18.07
C TRP A 60 -8.70 5.88 17.93
N GLU A 61 -9.42 5.97 19.05
CA GLU A 61 -10.83 6.35 19.10
C GLU A 61 -11.06 7.74 18.50
N GLU A 62 -10.32 8.75 18.94
CA GLU A 62 -10.40 10.12 18.42
C GLU A 62 -10.17 10.17 16.91
N PHE A 63 -9.16 9.45 16.42
CA PHE A 63 -8.88 9.36 14.99
C PHE A 63 -10.00 8.68 14.22
N LEU A 64 -10.57 7.59 14.75
CA LEU A 64 -11.69 6.89 14.12
C LEU A 64 -12.94 7.76 14.07
N GLU A 65 -13.24 8.52 15.12
CA GLU A 65 -14.34 9.49 15.13
C GLU A 65 -14.15 10.54 14.04
N LEU A 66 -12.98 11.18 13.98
CA LEU A 66 -12.66 12.20 12.98
C LEU A 66 -12.73 11.63 11.55
N LYS A 67 -12.17 10.43 11.35
CA LYS A 67 -12.19 9.73 10.06
C LYS A 67 -13.62 9.41 9.65
N ASN A 68 -14.40 8.81 10.54
CA ASN A 68 -15.78 8.44 10.26
C ASN A 68 -16.62 9.66 9.89
N GLU A 69 -16.48 10.78 10.62
CA GLU A 69 -17.21 12.00 10.29
C GLU A 69 -16.74 12.60 8.95
N SER A 70 -15.43 12.65 8.70
CA SER A 70 -14.86 13.19 7.46
C SER A 70 -15.28 12.41 6.20
N PHE A 71 -15.40 11.09 6.31
CA PHE A 71 -15.72 10.21 5.19
C PHE A 71 -17.22 9.87 5.10
N LYS A 72 -18.03 10.16 6.11
CA LYS A 72 -19.46 9.81 6.19
C LYS A 72 -20.25 10.14 4.93
N SER A 73 -20.14 11.37 4.44
CA SER A 73 -20.88 11.81 3.25
C SER A 73 -20.43 11.08 1.99
N HIS A 74 -19.13 10.78 1.87
CA HIS A 74 -18.57 10.01 0.76
C HIS A 74 -19.01 8.56 0.83
N ALA A 75 -18.97 7.94 2.00
CA ALA A 75 -19.40 6.56 2.22
C ALA A 75 -20.90 6.37 1.89
N ILE A 76 -21.76 7.33 2.28
CA ILE A 76 -23.19 7.30 1.95
C ILE A 76 -23.40 7.38 0.43
N LYS A 77 -22.73 8.33 -0.24
CA LYS A 77 -22.85 8.50 -1.70
C LYS A 77 -22.33 7.29 -2.46
N TYR A 78 -21.16 6.77 -2.06
CA TYR A 78 -20.56 5.60 -2.66
C TYR A 78 -21.48 4.38 -2.53
N ASN A 79 -21.97 4.10 -1.32
CA ASN A 79 -22.87 2.97 -1.09
C ASN A 79 -24.20 3.13 -1.83
N ALA A 80 -24.75 4.34 -1.94
CA ALA A 80 -25.96 4.58 -2.73
C ALA A 80 -25.73 4.25 -4.21
N TRP A 81 -24.64 4.75 -4.79
CA TRP A 81 -24.27 4.50 -6.19
C TRP A 81 -24.00 3.01 -6.46
N MET A 82 -23.23 2.34 -5.60
CA MET A 82 -22.88 0.93 -5.77
C MET A 82 -24.09 0.00 -5.57
N LYS A 83 -25.03 0.38 -4.70
CA LYS A 83 -26.26 -0.38 -4.45
C LYS A 83 -27.21 -0.38 -5.66
N GLU A 84 -27.22 0.69 -6.46
CA GLU A 84 -28.01 0.74 -7.71
C GLU A 84 -27.61 -0.40 -8.67
N ASP A 85 -26.33 -0.79 -8.65
CA ASP A 85 -25.77 -1.88 -9.44
C ASP A 85 -25.66 -3.21 -8.65
N GLY A 86 -26.44 -3.38 -7.58
CA GLY A 86 -26.51 -4.65 -6.83
C GLY A 86 -25.26 -4.99 -6.01
N PHE A 87 -24.36 -4.04 -5.79
CA PHE A 87 -23.15 -4.25 -5.01
C PHE A 87 -23.40 -4.14 -3.50
N PRO A 88 -22.76 -4.98 -2.67
CA PRO A 88 -22.91 -4.95 -1.22
C PRO A 88 -22.57 -3.59 -0.65
N VAL A 89 -23.36 -3.17 0.33
CA VAL A 89 -23.04 -2.01 1.16
C VAL A 89 -21.82 -2.35 2.00
N THR A 90 -20.81 -1.51 1.95
CA THR A 90 -19.59 -1.64 2.74
C THR A 90 -19.64 -0.73 3.97
N THR A 91 -19.02 -1.18 5.06
CA THR A 91 -18.93 -0.45 6.34
C THR A 91 -17.50 0.01 6.63
N ASN A 92 -17.29 0.75 7.72
CA ASN A 92 -15.96 1.16 8.21
C ASN A 92 -15.10 1.96 7.23
N ASN A 93 -15.73 2.69 6.30
CA ASN A 93 -15.06 3.42 5.20
C ASN A 93 -14.22 2.52 4.27
N LYS A 94 -14.48 1.21 4.27
CA LYS A 94 -13.96 0.30 3.26
C LYS A 94 -14.82 0.45 2.01
N ALA A 95 -14.25 0.59 0.82
CA ALA A 95 -15.02 0.69 -0.43
C ALA A 95 -15.05 -0.65 -1.22
N MET A 96 -14.13 -1.56 -0.92
CA MET A 96 -14.09 -2.90 -1.49
C MET A 96 -14.56 -3.93 -0.44
N PRO A 97 -15.61 -4.74 -0.67
CA PRO A 97 -15.99 -5.83 0.22
C PRO A 97 -14.94 -6.95 0.18
N ASP A 98 -14.98 -7.84 1.16
CA ASP A 98 -14.21 -9.08 1.09
C ASP A 98 -14.77 -9.98 -0.01
N SER A 99 -13.86 -10.67 -0.70
CA SER A 99 -14.25 -11.77 -1.56
C SER A 99 -14.87 -12.91 -0.73
N PRO A 100 -16.04 -13.43 -1.14
CA PRO A 100 -16.61 -14.62 -0.52
C PRO A 100 -15.88 -15.90 -0.92
N TYR A 101 -14.88 -15.83 -1.81
CA TYR A 101 -14.13 -16.99 -2.31
C TYR A 101 -12.73 -17.06 -1.70
N LEU A 102 -11.91 -16.00 -1.85
CA LEU A 102 -10.54 -15.94 -1.35
C LEU A 102 -10.04 -14.48 -1.33
N ASN A 103 -9.32 -14.13 -0.28
CA ASN A 103 -8.64 -12.85 -0.11
C ASN A 103 -7.17 -13.12 0.18
N ILE A 104 -6.27 -12.39 -0.47
CA ILE A 104 -4.82 -12.56 -0.37
C ILE A 104 -4.22 -11.20 -0.06
N TYR A 105 -3.35 -11.11 0.95
CA TYR A 105 -2.50 -9.93 1.12
C TYR A 105 -1.02 -10.31 1.16
N GLY A 106 -0.19 -9.44 0.56
CA GLY A 106 1.26 -9.58 0.63
C GLY A 106 1.84 -8.74 1.73
N TYR A 107 2.33 -9.35 2.79
CA TYR A 107 2.96 -8.62 3.89
C TYR A 107 3.94 -9.52 4.66
N PRO A 108 5.15 -9.05 4.99
CA PRO A 108 6.13 -9.87 5.70
C PRO A 108 5.59 -10.38 7.03
N GLU A 109 5.82 -11.65 7.33
CA GLU A 109 5.31 -12.29 8.56
C GLU A 109 5.79 -11.54 9.81
N GLU A 110 7.04 -11.07 9.84
CA GLU A 110 7.62 -10.37 10.98
C GLU A 110 7.06 -8.95 11.20
N LEU A 111 6.33 -8.41 10.23
CA LEU A 111 5.69 -7.10 10.32
C LEU A 111 4.18 -7.20 10.49
N ASP A 112 3.59 -8.37 10.27
CA ASP A 112 2.15 -8.57 10.29
C ASP A 112 1.55 -8.40 11.69
N TYR A 113 0.24 -8.24 11.73
CA TYR A 113 -0.54 -8.01 12.95
C TYR A 113 -1.17 -9.30 13.50
N THR A 114 -0.71 -10.47 13.04
CA THR A 114 -1.29 -11.78 13.40
C THR A 114 -1.17 -12.11 14.89
N ASP A 115 -0.20 -11.52 15.59
CA ASP A 115 -0.08 -11.62 17.05
C ASP A 115 -1.17 -10.83 17.79
N LEU A 116 -1.74 -9.81 17.14
CA LEU A 116 -2.78 -8.95 17.72
C LEU A 116 -4.18 -9.36 17.27
N ARG A 117 -4.31 -9.84 16.03
CA ARG A 117 -5.59 -10.24 15.44
C ARG A 117 -5.46 -11.59 14.70
N PRO A 118 -6.44 -12.51 14.81
CA PRO A 118 -6.46 -13.74 14.04
C PRO A 118 -6.74 -13.44 12.56
N LEU A 119 -6.17 -14.25 11.67
CA LEU A 119 -6.49 -14.19 10.26
C LEU A 119 -7.97 -14.57 10.04
N PRO A 120 -8.80 -13.73 9.39
CA PRO A 120 -10.20 -14.07 9.17
C PRO A 120 -10.38 -15.25 8.22
N GLU A 121 -11.59 -15.82 8.18
CA GLU A 121 -11.90 -16.89 7.24
C GLU A 121 -11.69 -16.42 5.78
N LYS A 122 -11.17 -17.31 4.93
CA LYS A 122 -10.90 -17.05 3.50
C LYS A 122 -9.87 -15.95 3.24
N TRP A 123 -9.09 -15.58 4.24
CA TRP A 123 -7.90 -14.76 4.08
C TRP A 123 -6.64 -15.62 4.08
N LEU A 124 -5.68 -15.26 3.24
CA LEU A 124 -4.38 -15.89 3.14
C LEU A 124 -3.29 -14.81 3.12
N SER A 125 -2.34 -14.91 4.05
CA SER A 125 -1.14 -14.07 4.03
C SER A 125 -0.09 -14.67 3.09
N VAL A 126 0.60 -13.82 2.35
CA VAL A 126 1.78 -14.17 1.54
C VAL A 126 2.94 -13.32 2.00
N ASP A 127 3.95 -13.95 2.59
CA ASP A 127 5.14 -13.27 3.13
C ASP A 127 5.83 -12.37 2.08
N ALA A 128 6.07 -12.94 0.90
CA ALA A 128 6.61 -12.20 -0.24
C ALA A 128 6.05 -12.71 -1.58
N PHE A 129 5.65 -11.78 -2.46
CA PHE A 129 5.30 -12.10 -3.86
C PHE A 129 6.53 -12.33 -4.75
N MET A 130 7.72 -12.31 -4.17
CA MET A 130 8.98 -12.51 -4.87
C MET A 130 9.86 -13.51 -4.13
N ARG A 131 10.62 -14.28 -4.90
CA ARG A 131 11.71 -15.10 -4.39
C ARG A 131 13.01 -14.35 -4.56
N ARG A 132 14.03 -14.74 -3.80
CA ARG A 132 15.39 -14.27 -4.03
C ARG A 132 15.81 -14.64 -5.44
N GLY A 133 15.91 -13.64 -6.32
CA GLY A 133 16.34 -13.81 -7.70
C GLY A 133 17.84 -14.05 -7.82
N GLU A 134 18.27 -14.41 -9.03
CA GLU A 134 19.68 -14.42 -9.39
C GLU A 134 20.28 -13.03 -9.24
N LYS A 135 21.56 -12.96 -8.86
CA LYS A 135 22.26 -11.69 -8.74
C LYS A 135 22.41 -11.07 -10.13
N GLN A 136 21.75 -9.94 -10.35
CA GLN A 136 22.05 -9.09 -11.49
C GLN A 136 23.27 -8.23 -11.16
N GLU A 137 24.17 -8.09 -12.13
CA GLU A 137 25.28 -7.16 -12.00
C GLU A 137 24.77 -5.72 -12.05
N PHE A 138 25.05 -4.95 -11.02
CA PHE A 138 24.82 -3.51 -10.99
C PHE A 138 26.17 -2.81 -10.81
N LYS A 139 26.61 -2.07 -11.83
CA LYS A 139 27.83 -1.26 -11.74
C LYS A 139 27.53 0.02 -10.98
N ILE A 140 28.22 0.22 -9.86
CA ILE A 140 28.18 1.48 -9.11
C ILE A 140 28.72 2.60 -10.00
N PRO A 141 28.04 3.77 -10.10
CA PRO A 141 28.53 4.89 -10.90
C PRO A 141 29.93 5.35 -10.52
N ASP A 142 30.81 5.55 -11.52
CA ASP A 142 32.22 5.91 -11.32
C ASP A 142 32.40 7.23 -10.55
N LYS A 143 31.41 8.13 -10.59
CA LYS A 143 31.35 9.38 -9.78
C LYS A 143 31.42 9.16 -8.27
N PHE A 144 31.25 7.93 -7.79
CA PHE A 144 31.39 7.60 -6.38
C PHE A 144 32.81 7.18 -5.97
N ASN A 145 33.74 7.06 -6.92
CA ASN A 145 35.13 6.64 -6.64
C ASN A 145 35.88 7.65 -5.76
N ASP A 146 35.50 8.93 -5.78
CA ASP A 146 36.10 9.98 -4.96
C ASP A 146 35.65 9.95 -3.49
N ARG A 147 34.73 9.04 -3.13
CA ARG A 147 34.21 8.91 -1.76
C ARG A 147 34.98 7.83 -1.00
N ASP A 148 35.46 8.18 0.21
CA ASP A 148 36.11 7.27 1.14
C ASP A 148 35.24 6.03 1.38
N ILE A 149 35.73 4.86 0.96
CA ILE A 149 34.96 3.60 0.98
C ILE A 149 34.76 3.07 2.40
N GLU A 150 35.66 3.39 3.33
CA GLU A 150 35.60 2.94 4.72
C GLU A 150 34.58 3.76 5.52
N LYS A 151 34.38 5.03 5.13
CA LYS A 151 33.47 5.97 5.80
C LYS A 151 32.12 6.18 5.09
N SER A 152 31.96 5.67 3.87
CA SER A 152 30.73 5.81 3.08
C SER A 152 29.93 4.52 2.96
N LYS A 153 28.62 4.62 3.18
CA LYS A 153 27.64 3.57 2.81
C LYS A 153 27.03 3.89 1.45
N LEU A 154 26.46 2.86 0.81
CA LEU A 154 25.64 3.01 -0.39
C LEU A 154 24.17 3.05 0.02
N ILE A 155 23.45 4.09 -0.40
CA ILE A 155 22.05 4.34 -0.05
C ILE A 155 21.25 4.44 -1.34
N TYR A 156 20.10 3.79 -1.40
CA TYR A 156 19.12 3.97 -2.47
C TYR A 156 17.94 4.81 -1.95
N LEU A 157 17.68 5.94 -2.60
CA LEU A 157 16.54 6.81 -2.33
C LEU A 157 15.49 6.64 -3.43
N SER A 158 14.27 6.31 -3.03
CA SER A 158 13.11 6.28 -3.92
C SER A 158 11.85 6.69 -3.14
N LEU A 159 11.04 7.57 -3.71
CA LEU A 159 9.68 7.85 -3.24
C LEU A 159 8.62 7.14 -4.10
N GLY A 160 9.04 6.21 -4.97
CA GLY A 160 8.18 5.64 -6.01
C GLY A 160 7.78 6.67 -7.08
N SER A 161 7.10 6.21 -8.13
CA SER A 161 6.66 7.08 -9.23
C SER A 161 5.72 8.18 -8.76
N MET A 162 4.71 7.85 -7.94
CA MET A 162 3.73 8.81 -7.44
C MET A 162 4.34 9.81 -6.46
N GLY A 163 5.14 9.39 -5.48
CA GLY A 163 5.73 10.32 -4.51
C GLY A 163 6.74 11.27 -5.15
N SER A 164 7.47 10.79 -6.17
CA SER A 164 8.49 11.58 -6.87
C SER A 164 7.95 12.74 -7.72
N VAL A 165 6.64 12.80 -7.99
CA VAL A 165 6.05 13.93 -8.74
C VAL A 165 6.07 15.23 -7.93
N ASN A 166 6.20 15.14 -6.60
CA ASN A 166 6.43 16.29 -5.75
C ASN A 166 7.91 16.72 -5.85
N VAL A 167 8.20 17.55 -6.86
CA VAL A 167 9.56 18.01 -7.19
C VAL A 167 10.18 18.80 -6.03
N ASP A 168 9.41 19.58 -5.28
CA ASP A 168 9.92 20.35 -4.15
C ASP A 168 10.35 19.45 -2.99
N LEU A 169 9.59 18.38 -2.72
CA LEU A 169 10.00 17.35 -1.76
C LEU A 169 11.28 16.64 -2.23
N MET A 170 11.38 16.28 -3.51
CA MET A 170 12.59 15.66 -4.07
C MET A 170 13.81 16.58 -3.93
N LYS A 171 13.69 17.86 -4.32
CA LYS A 171 14.77 18.87 -4.15
C LYS A 171 15.18 19.02 -2.70
N ARG A 172 14.23 19.02 -1.76
CA ARG A 172 14.52 19.09 -0.32
C ARG A 172 15.29 17.86 0.16
N LEU A 173 14.86 16.66 -0.21
CA LEU A 173 15.56 15.42 0.15
C LEU A 173 16.98 15.38 -0.43
N VAL A 174 17.15 15.72 -1.71
CA VAL A 174 18.45 15.80 -2.38
C VAL A 174 19.34 16.84 -1.68
N SER A 175 18.82 18.03 -1.36
CA SER A 175 19.58 19.08 -0.66
C SER A 175 20.07 18.67 0.73
N ILE A 176 19.28 17.87 1.45
CA ILE A 176 19.67 17.32 2.75
C ILE A 176 20.74 16.25 2.56
N LEU A 177 20.51 15.32 1.63
CA LEU A 177 21.33 14.15 1.41
C LEU A 177 22.66 14.45 0.71
N SER A 178 22.74 15.50 -0.11
CA SER A 178 23.98 15.94 -0.77
C SER A 178 25.07 16.38 0.21
N LYS A 179 24.67 16.79 1.43
CA LYS A 179 25.58 17.12 2.54
C LYS A 179 26.14 15.88 3.25
N SER A 180 25.63 14.69 2.93
CA SER A 180 26.12 13.43 3.51
C SER A 180 27.47 13.03 2.91
N GLN A 181 28.26 12.30 3.71
CA GLN A 181 29.47 11.62 3.23
C GLN A 181 29.17 10.34 2.42
N HIS A 182 27.91 9.87 2.43
CA HIS A 182 27.50 8.61 1.81
C HIS A 182 27.28 8.71 0.28
N LYS A 183 27.29 7.55 -0.38
CA LYS A 183 27.03 7.39 -1.81
C LYS A 183 25.54 7.14 -2.00
N ILE A 184 24.84 8.04 -2.70
CA ILE A 184 23.37 8.03 -2.76
C ILE A 184 22.90 7.89 -4.19
N ILE A 185 22.28 6.75 -4.51
CA ILE A 185 21.60 6.51 -5.78
C ILE A 185 20.17 7.00 -5.62
N VAL A 186 19.75 7.93 -6.48
CA VAL A 186 18.42 8.54 -6.42
C VAL A 186 17.59 8.07 -7.61
N SER A 187 16.47 7.40 -7.34
CA SER A 187 15.40 7.22 -8.34
C SER A 187 14.67 8.55 -8.49
N LYS A 188 14.96 9.27 -9.58
CA LYS A 188 14.49 10.65 -9.76
C LYS A 188 12.99 10.77 -10.11
N GLY A 189 12.36 9.67 -10.47
CA GLY A 189 10.96 9.65 -10.89
C GLY A 189 10.70 10.20 -12.29
N VAL A 190 9.42 10.30 -12.65
CA VAL A 190 8.96 10.71 -14.00
C VAL A 190 9.31 12.17 -14.32
N LEU A 191 9.37 13.05 -13.31
CA LEU A 191 9.78 14.44 -13.45
C LEU A 191 11.27 14.66 -13.15
N GLY A 192 12.07 13.59 -13.18
CA GLY A 192 13.48 13.63 -12.82
C GLY A 192 14.31 14.63 -13.63
N ASN A 193 13.91 14.97 -14.86
CA ASN A 193 14.64 15.92 -15.70
C ASN A 193 14.41 17.40 -15.31
N THR A 194 13.59 17.67 -14.29
CA THR A 194 13.24 19.04 -13.86
C THR A 194 14.12 19.57 -12.72
N TYR A 195 15.06 18.76 -12.22
CA TYR A 195 15.97 19.12 -11.14
C TYR A 195 17.29 18.34 -11.20
N GLU A 196 18.33 18.89 -10.58
CA GLU A 196 19.66 18.29 -10.49
C GLU A 196 19.89 17.57 -9.16
N LEU A 197 20.85 16.65 -9.16
CA LEU A 197 21.29 15.88 -7.99
C LEU A 197 22.53 16.50 -7.33
#